data_AF-A0A2W5YVK9-F1
#
_entry.id   AF-A0A2W5YVK9-F1
#
_cell.length_a   1.000
_cell.length_b   1.000
_cell.length_c   1.000
_cell.angle_alpha   90.00
_cell.angle_beta   90.00
_cell.angle_gamma   90.00
#
_symmetry.space_group_name_H-M   'P 1'
#
loop_
_entity.id
_entity.type
_entity.pdbx_description
1 polymer ?
#
loop_
_entity_poly.entity_id
_entity_poly.type
_entity_poly.pdbx_seq_one_letter_code
_entity_poly.pdbx_strand_id
1 'polypeptide(L)'
;MPANFQKFSVIHQHVKRVKASFGLPEFSDAFPFVLLPLVLDLREDEVEDSITDNSFQKARGKPGGHDRGTDAIVINTDGSQSTIHFFNLKYSSTFEKTGKFFPSTEIDKVVAFIRAVLSKDVSLLGDTNQALTDKVHEIWAELADRPTKFVVHFCSNLTDGFAPDEEARLKSTLAEFSTFSYTIETQASIAARLADKNRFKIDGKFKGIHKNLFELSGGNVRALIVHAEASQIFAAPLC
;
A
#
# COMPACT_ATOMS: atom_id res chain seq x y z
N MET A 1 10.58 6.38 15.08
CA MET A 1 10.14 5.49 16.21
C MET A 1 11.10 4.31 16.31
N PRO A 2 11.23 3.57 17.42
CA PRO A 2 12.05 2.35 17.40
C PRO A 2 11.41 1.28 16.52
N ALA A 3 12.23 0.53 15.79
CA ALA A 3 11.79 -0.57 14.94
C ALA A 3 11.03 -1.62 15.78
N ASN A 4 9.89 -2.10 15.30
CA ASN A 4 9.04 -3.03 16.05
C ASN A 4 8.99 -4.39 15.35
N PHE A 5 9.63 -5.39 15.96
CA PHE A 5 9.75 -6.74 15.41
C PHE A 5 8.39 -7.41 15.17
N GLN A 6 7.40 -7.18 16.04
CA GLN A 6 6.06 -7.76 15.88
C GLN A 6 5.36 -7.19 14.65
N LYS A 7 5.42 -5.87 14.45
CA LYS A 7 4.83 -5.20 13.28
C LYS A 7 5.48 -5.67 11.98
N PHE A 8 6.82 -5.73 11.96
CA PHE A 8 7.57 -6.31 10.85
C PHE A 8 7.12 -7.75 10.55
N SER A 9 7.04 -8.59 11.58
CA SER A 9 6.69 -10.01 11.43
C SER A 9 5.30 -10.19 10.85
N VAL A 10 4.30 -9.41 11.28
CA VAL A 10 2.94 -9.46 10.73
C VAL A 10 2.98 -9.17 9.23
N ILE A 11 3.56 -8.03 8.83
CA ILE A 11 3.66 -7.67 7.40
C ILE A 11 4.40 -8.75 6.62
N HIS A 12 5.53 -9.22 7.15
CA HIS A 12 6.35 -10.24 6.51
C HIS A 12 5.61 -11.56 6.31
N GLN A 13 4.79 -12.01 7.26
CA GLN A 13 3.98 -13.23 7.09
C GLN A 13 2.92 -13.08 5.99
N HIS A 14 2.26 -11.92 5.90
CA HIS A 14 1.33 -11.64 4.82
C HIS A 14 2.02 -11.68 3.44
N VAL A 15 3.16 -11.01 3.32
CA VAL A 15 3.95 -11.00 2.07
C VAL A 15 4.45 -12.40 1.73
N LYS A 16 4.95 -13.17 2.72
CA LYS A 16 5.40 -14.55 2.53
C LYS A 16 4.27 -15.45 2.02
N ARG A 17 3.06 -15.31 2.58
CA ARG A 17 1.88 -16.06 2.14
C ARG A 17 1.53 -15.73 0.69
N VAL A 18 1.45 -14.44 0.34
CA VAL A 18 1.18 -14.00 -1.04
C VAL A 18 2.24 -14.52 -2.00
N LYS A 19 3.53 -14.36 -1.67
CA LYS A 19 4.64 -14.84 -2.50
C LYS A 19 4.48 -16.33 -2.82
N ALA A 20 4.12 -17.15 -1.83
CA ALA A 20 3.87 -18.57 -2.01
C ALA A 20 2.64 -18.84 -2.88
N SER A 21 1.52 -18.15 -2.62
CA SER A 21 0.27 -18.34 -3.38
C SER A 21 0.42 -18.03 -4.88
N PHE A 22 1.17 -16.98 -5.22
CA PHE A 22 1.35 -16.52 -6.60
C PHE A 22 2.63 -17.02 -7.27
N GLY A 23 3.44 -17.81 -6.57
CA GLY A 23 4.72 -18.33 -7.08
C GLY A 23 5.73 -17.24 -7.45
N LEU A 24 5.71 -16.10 -6.75
CA LEU A 24 6.54 -14.93 -7.07
C LEU A 24 8.00 -15.18 -6.64
N PRO A 25 9.01 -14.68 -7.38
CA PRO A 25 10.41 -14.96 -7.08
C PRO A 25 10.90 -14.18 -5.86
N GLU A 26 10.58 -12.90 -5.75
CA GLU A 26 11.03 -12.02 -4.67
C GLU A 26 9.90 -11.62 -3.70
N PHE A 27 10.26 -11.24 -2.48
CA PHE A 27 9.29 -10.72 -1.52
C PHE A 27 8.78 -9.33 -1.89
N SER A 28 9.62 -8.51 -2.54
CA SER A 28 9.23 -7.19 -3.04
C SER A 28 8.07 -7.29 -4.03
N ASP A 29 8.10 -8.28 -4.92
CA ASP A 29 7.07 -8.52 -5.93
C ASP A 29 5.72 -8.91 -5.32
N ALA A 30 5.74 -9.51 -4.12
CA ALA A 30 4.53 -9.88 -3.38
C ALA A 30 3.97 -8.75 -2.51
N PHE A 31 4.74 -7.69 -2.27
CA PHE A 31 4.31 -6.59 -1.42
C PHE A 31 3.13 -5.77 -1.97
N PRO A 32 3.02 -5.49 -3.29
CA PRO A 32 1.86 -4.82 -3.88
C PRO A 32 0.52 -5.52 -3.57
N PHE A 33 0.48 -6.85 -3.65
CA PHE A 33 -0.69 -7.67 -3.33
C PHE A 33 -1.10 -7.65 -1.85
N VAL A 34 -0.25 -7.15 -0.96
CA VAL A 34 -0.64 -6.85 0.42
C VAL A 34 -1.12 -5.42 0.54
N LEU A 35 -0.43 -4.46 -0.09
CA LEU A 35 -0.66 -3.04 0.11
C LEU A 35 -1.83 -2.46 -0.69
N LEU A 36 -1.91 -2.74 -1.99
CA LEU A 36 -2.93 -2.14 -2.84
C LEU A 36 -4.35 -2.51 -2.37
N PRO A 37 -4.66 -3.79 -2.02
CA PRO A 37 -5.93 -4.14 -1.41
C PRO A 37 -6.15 -3.52 -0.03
N LEU A 38 -5.09 -3.14 0.69
CA LEU A 38 -5.20 -2.54 2.02
C LEU A 38 -5.49 -1.04 1.95
N VAL A 39 -5.01 -0.37 0.90
CA VAL A 39 -5.13 1.08 0.72
C VAL A 39 -6.37 1.44 -0.11
N LEU A 40 -6.66 0.67 -1.16
CA LEU A 40 -7.70 0.99 -2.14
C LEU A 40 -8.77 -0.11 -2.31
N ASP A 41 -8.74 -1.16 -1.48
CA ASP A 41 -9.68 -2.29 -1.53
C ASP A 41 -9.75 -3.00 -2.90
N LEU A 42 -8.63 -3.03 -3.62
CA LEU A 42 -8.52 -3.70 -4.92
C LEU A 42 -8.59 -5.23 -4.80
N ARG A 43 -9.16 -5.85 -5.83
CA ARG A 43 -9.13 -7.30 -6.07
C ARG A 43 -7.78 -7.72 -6.66
N GLU A 44 -7.50 -9.02 -6.63
CA GLU A 44 -6.19 -9.56 -7.03
C GLU A 44 -5.87 -9.31 -8.51
N ASP A 45 -6.86 -9.39 -9.40
CA ASP A 45 -6.75 -9.07 -10.82
C ASP A 45 -6.45 -7.58 -11.05
N GLU A 46 -7.12 -6.70 -10.30
CA GLU A 46 -6.90 -5.25 -10.33
C GLU A 46 -5.51 -4.88 -9.82
N VAL A 47 -5.01 -5.58 -8.78
CA VAL A 47 -3.63 -5.40 -8.31
C VAL A 47 -2.64 -5.76 -9.41
N GLU A 48 -2.79 -6.93 -10.03
CA GLU A 48 -1.84 -7.39 -11.05
C GLU A 48 -1.78 -6.46 -12.27
N ASP A 49 -2.92 -5.95 -12.72
CA ASP A 49 -2.98 -4.94 -13.81
C ASP A 49 -2.34 -3.60 -13.44
N SER A 50 -2.37 -3.25 -12.15
CA SER A 50 -1.86 -1.98 -11.66
C SER A 50 -0.33 -1.96 -11.49
N ILE A 51 0.33 -3.11 -11.37
CA ILE A 51 1.77 -3.16 -11.08
C ILE A 51 2.57 -2.75 -12.32
N THR A 52 3.45 -1.75 -12.15
CA THR A 52 4.36 -1.25 -13.19
C THR A 52 5.83 -1.49 -12.85
N ASP A 53 6.12 -2.07 -11.69
CA ASP A 53 7.49 -2.44 -11.27
C ASP A 53 8.16 -3.41 -12.26
N ASN A 54 9.40 -3.10 -12.62
CA ASN A 54 10.15 -3.85 -13.63
C ASN A 54 10.55 -5.26 -13.16
N SER A 55 10.81 -5.46 -11.86
CA SER A 55 11.11 -6.79 -11.31
C SER A 55 9.92 -7.72 -11.51
N PHE A 56 8.72 -7.25 -11.14
CA PHE A 56 7.47 -7.98 -11.32
C PHE A 56 7.17 -8.27 -12.79
N GLN A 57 7.27 -7.28 -13.69
CA GLN A 57 6.99 -7.50 -15.11
C GLN A 57 7.93 -8.59 -15.70
N LYS A 58 9.22 -8.56 -15.34
CA LYS A 58 10.18 -9.60 -15.75
C LYS A 58 9.86 -10.97 -15.17
N ALA A 59 9.45 -11.03 -13.91
CA ALA A 59 9.01 -12.28 -13.26
C ALA A 59 7.80 -12.91 -13.97
N ARG A 60 6.96 -12.09 -14.62
CA ARG A 60 5.85 -12.53 -15.47
C ARG A 60 6.24 -12.80 -16.93
N GLY A 61 7.53 -12.79 -17.26
CA GLY A 61 8.03 -13.08 -18.60
C GLY A 61 7.81 -11.94 -19.61
N LYS A 62 7.49 -10.73 -19.16
CA LYS A 62 7.35 -9.56 -20.03
C LYS A 62 8.70 -8.87 -20.27
N PRO A 63 8.86 -8.12 -21.37
CA PRO A 63 10.07 -7.35 -21.63
C PRO A 63 10.38 -6.38 -20.50
N GLY A 64 11.67 -6.24 -20.17
CA GLY A 64 12.12 -5.28 -19.16
C GLY A 64 12.13 -3.85 -19.69
N GLY A 65 12.10 -2.89 -18.77
CA GLY A 65 12.27 -1.46 -19.04
C GLY A 65 12.52 -0.69 -17.74
N HIS A 66 12.35 0.63 -17.75
CA HIS A 66 12.36 1.43 -16.53
C HIS A 66 10.95 1.59 -15.95
N ASP A 67 10.81 1.48 -14.64
CA ASP A 67 9.57 1.81 -13.88
C ASP A 67 9.52 3.27 -13.42
N ARG A 68 10.64 4.01 -13.58
CA ARG A 68 10.81 5.41 -13.17
C ARG A 68 10.45 5.67 -11.70
N GLY A 69 10.62 4.67 -10.83
CA GLY A 69 10.23 4.77 -9.43
C GLY A 69 8.71 4.73 -9.22
N THR A 70 7.93 4.27 -10.18
CA THR A 70 6.49 4.03 -10.01
C THR A 70 6.27 2.53 -10.08
N ASP A 71 6.05 1.93 -8.92
CA ASP A 71 5.90 0.48 -8.77
C ASP A 71 4.47 0.00 -9.11
N ALA A 72 3.48 0.87 -8.96
CA ALA A 72 2.11 0.63 -9.43
C ALA A 72 1.35 1.93 -9.75
N ILE A 73 0.37 1.84 -10.65
CA ILE A 73 -0.56 2.91 -11.01
C ILE A 73 -1.99 2.38 -10.99
N VAL A 74 -2.87 3.06 -10.26
CA VAL A 74 -4.31 2.76 -10.21
C VAL A 74 -5.08 3.99 -10.65
N ILE A 75 -5.99 3.82 -11.61
CA ILE A 75 -6.81 4.90 -12.14
C ILE A 75 -8.26 4.63 -11.71
N ASN A 76 -8.79 5.48 -10.84
CA ASN A 76 -10.16 5.40 -10.36
C ASN A 76 -10.98 6.50 -11.00
N THR A 77 -11.92 6.11 -11.84
CA THR A 77 -12.77 7.05 -12.57
C THR A 77 -14.17 7.04 -11.96
N ASP A 78 -14.53 8.11 -11.24
CA ASP A 78 -15.86 8.29 -10.66
C ASP A 78 -16.62 9.38 -11.42
N GLY A 79 -17.50 8.97 -12.34
CA GLY A 79 -18.41 9.84 -13.07
C GLY A 79 -17.72 11.07 -13.70
N SER A 80 -17.71 12.18 -12.97
CA SER A 80 -17.20 13.48 -13.39
C SER A 80 -15.72 13.77 -13.11
N GLN A 81 -15.01 12.91 -12.35
CA GLN A 81 -13.61 13.13 -11.97
C GLN A 81 -12.83 11.83 -11.88
N SER A 82 -11.57 11.87 -12.31
CA SER A 82 -10.63 10.76 -12.12
C SER A 82 -9.66 11.04 -11.00
N THR A 83 -9.26 9.98 -10.30
CA THR A 83 -8.17 9.99 -9.33
C THR A 83 -7.12 8.98 -9.76
N ILE A 84 -5.92 9.48 -10.06
CA ILE A 84 -4.77 8.66 -10.42
C ILE A 84 -3.90 8.49 -9.18
N HIS A 85 -3.71 7.23 -8.78
CA HIS A 85 -2.89 6.84 -7.65
C HIS A 85 -1.55 6.29 -8.16
N PHE A 86 -0.46 6.95 -7.80
CA PHE A 86 0.90 6.45 -8.03
C PHE A 86 1.42 5.80 -6.76
N PHE A 87 2.06 4.64 -6.87
CA PHE A 87 2.66 3.95 -5.74
C PHE A 87 4.17 3.82 -5.93
N ASN A 88 4.96 4.26 -4.96
CA ASN A 88 6.37 3.87 -4.79
C ASN A 88 6.45 2.94 -3.57
N LEU A 89 6.84 1.70 -3.81
CA LEU A 89 6.82 0.60 -2.86
C LEU A 89 8.24 0.18 -2.53
N LYS A 90 8.57 0.18 -1.24
CA LYS A 90 9.87 -0.31 -0.76
C LYS A 90 9.72 -1.38 0.31
N TYR A 91 10.33 -2.52 0.04
CA TYR A 91 10.27 -3.67 0.92
C TYR A 91 11.65 -4.11 1.38
N SER A 92 11.80 -4.30 2.69
CA SER A 92 12.97 -4.92 3.31
C SER A 92 12.60 -6.32 3.79
N SER A 93 13.33 -7.34 3.33
CA SER A 93 13.12 -8.74 3.74
C SER A 93 13.67 -9.07 5.12
N THR A 94 14.50 -8.21 5.70
CA THR A 94 15.16 -8.42 7.00
C THR A 94 14.86 -7.26 7.95
N PHE A 95 14.58 -7.58 9.21
CA PHE A 95 14.17 -6.61 10.23
C PHE A 95 15.25 -5.57 10.52
N GLU A 96 16.52 -5.99 10.55
CA GLU A 96 17.70 -5.17 10.82
C GLU A 96 17.82 -4.01 9.83
N LYS A 97 17.30 -4.18 8.61
CA LYS A 97 17.32 -3.17 7.53
C LYS A 97 16.10 -2.24 7.53
N THR A 98 15.16 -2.39 8.46
CA THR A 98 13.95 -1.56 8.53
C THR A 98 14.11 -0.28 9.34
N GLY A 99 15.19 -0.15 10.12
CA GLY A 99 15.46 1.03 10.96
C GLY A 99 16.08 2.20 10.18
N LYS A 100 15.45 2.59 9.07
CA LYS A 100 15.93 3.68 8.19
C LYS A 100 14.75 4.46 7.61
N PHE A 101 15.05 5.67 7.16
CA PHE A 101 14.12 6.49 6.38
C PHE A 101 13.88 5.90 4.98
N PHE A 102 12.76 6.29 4.40
CA PHE A 102 12.46 6.07 2.99
C PHE A 102 13.53 6.75 2.11
N PRO A 103 14.07 6.07 1.07
CA PRO A 103 15.18 6.63 0.30
C PRO A 103 14.78 7.91 -0.46
N SER A 104 15.52 9.01 -0.25
CA SER A 104 15.26 10.30 -0.90
C SER A 104 15.37 10.23 -2.43
N THR A 105 16.26 9.39 -2.96
CA THR A 105 16.42 9.18 -4.40
C THR A 105 15.15 8.65 -5.08
N GLU A 106 14.25 8.00 -4.34
CA GLU A 106 12.98 7.52 -4.87
C GLU A 106 11.97 8.65 -5.03
N ILE A 107 12.03 9.65 -4.14
CA ILE A 107 11.23 10.88 -4.24
C ILE A 107 11.56 11.59 -5.55
N ASP A 108 12.86 11.72 -5.87
CA ASP A 108 13.32 12.40 -7.08
C ASP A 108 12.83 11.71 -8.35
N LYS A 109 12.88 10.37 -8.39
CA LYS A 109 12.39 9.58 -9.52
C LYS A 109 10.90 9.79 -9.74
N VAL A 110 10.10 9.71 -8.68
CA VAL A 110 8.64 9.90 -8.74
C VAL A 110 8.30 11.32 -9.20
N VAL A 111 8.94 12.35 -8.64
CA VAL A 111 8.73 13.75 -9.05
C VAL A 111 9.10 13.96 -10.52
N ALA A 112 10.24 13.41 -10.96
CA ALA A 112 10.66 13.51 -12.36
C ALA A 112 9.66 12.82 -13.29
N PHE A 113 9.16 11.64 -12.91
CA PHE A 113 8.13 10.92 -13.64
C PHE A 113 6.82 11.72 -13.74
N ILE A 114 6.34 12.26 -12.62
CA ILE A 114 5.13 13.10 -12.59
C ILE A 114 5.26 14.29 -13.55
N ARG A 115 6.39 14.99 -13.51
CA ARG A 115 6.67 16.11 -14.42
C ARG A 115 6.62 15.68 -15.88
N ALA A 116 7.27 14.57 -16.22
CA ALA A 116 7.25 14.02 -17.58
C ALA A 116 5.83 13.69 -18.04
N VAL A 117 5.04 13.00 -17.21
CA VAL A 117 3.63 12.65 -17.49
C VAL A 117 2.79 13.91 -17.71
N LEU A 118 2.87 14.89 -16.82
CA LEU A 118 2.06 16.12 -16.92
C LEU A 118 2.45 16.98 -18.14
N SER A 119 3.73 16.99 -18.50
CA SER A 119 4.22 17.67 -19.70
C SER A 119 3.91 16.93 -21.02
N LYS A 120 3.30 15.74 -20.94
CA LYS A 120 3.07 14.83 -22.08
C LYS A 120 4.35 14.55 -22.86
N ASP A 121 5.46 14.36 -22.16
CA ASP A 121 6.75 14.06 -22.77
C ASP A 121 6.74 12.66 -23.41
N VAL A 122 6.68 12.61 -24.73
CA VAL A 122 6.64 11.36 -25.51
C VAL A 122 7.95 10.57 -25.39
N SER A 123 9.06 11.22 -25.05
CA SER A 123 10.34 10.54 -24.85
C SER A 123 10.31 9.58 -23.66
N LEU A 124 9.41 9.81 -22.69
CA LEU A 124 9.17 8.92 -21.56
C LEU A 124 8.82 7.50 -22.01
N LEU A 125 8.09 7.34 -23.13
CA LEU A 125 7.59 6.04 -23.58
C LEU A 125 8.68 5.15 -24.18
N GLY A 126 9.83 5.73 -24.57
CA GLY A 126 10.88 5.03 -25.28
C GLY A 126 11.73 4.10 -24.41
N ASP A 127 11.73 4.31 -23.09
CA ASP A 127 12.56 3.56 -22.15
C ASP A 127 11.81 2.94 -20.97
N THR A 128 10.50 3.17 -20.88
CA THR A 128 9.64 2.57 -19.86
C THR A 128 9.25 1.13 -20.21
N ASN A 129 8.94 0.34 -19.18
CA ASN A 129 8.35 -0.97 -19.42
C ASN A 129 6.91 -0.82 -19.98
N GLN A 130 6.42 -1.85 -20.67
CA GLN A 130 5.13 -1.78 -21.37
C GLN A 130 3.95 -1.45 -20.44
N ALA A 131 3.89 -2.05 -19.23
CA ALA A 131 2.81 -1.78 -18.29
C ALA A 131 2.77 -0.31 -17.88
N LEU A 132 3.94 0.30 -17.65
CA LEU A 132 4.03 1.73 -17.36
C LEU A 132 3.64 2.59 -18.57
N THR A 133 4.09 2.22 -19.77
CA THR A 133 3.71 2.89 -21.03
C THR A 133 2.20 2.89 -21.23
N ASP A 134 1.54 1.74 -21.03
CA ASP A 134 0.09 1.59 -21.15
C ASP A 134 -0.64 2.51 -20.15
N LYS A 135 -0.20 2.50 -18.89
CA LYS A 135 -0.77 3.38 -17.85
C LYS A 135 -0.53 4.86 -18.13
N VAL A 136 0.62 5.26 -18.70
CA VAL A 136 0.85 6.66 -19.11
C VAL A 136 -0.14 7.08 -20.21
N HIS A 137 -0.41 6.21 -21.18
CA HIS A 137 -1.43 6.49 -22.19
C HIS A 137 -2.83 6.62 -21.59
N GLU A 138 -3.22 5.73 -20.66
CA GLU A 138 -4.49 5.84 -19.93
C GLU A 138 -4.58 7.17 -19.17
N ILE A 139 -3.52 7.57 -18.45
CA ILE A 139 -3.46 8.86 -17.74
C ILE A 139 -3.64 10.04 -18.69
N TRP A 140 -2.99 10.02 -19.86
CA TRP A 140 -3.14 11.10 -20.83
C TRP A 140 -4.53 11.17 -21.44
N ALA A 141 -5.22 10.04 -21.58
CA ALA A 141 -6.62 10.00 -21.99
C ALA A 141 -7.51 10.63 -20.91
N GLU A 142 -7.33 10.25 -19.64
CA GLU A 142 -8.07 10.82 -18.51
C GLU A 142 -7.89 12.34 -18.39
N LEU A 143 -6.64 12.82 -18.52
CA LEU A 143 -6.31 14.24 -18.50
C LEU A 143 -6.93 15.04 -19.64
N ALA A 144 -7.21 14.40 -20.78
CA ALA A 144 -7.85 15.06 -21.92
C ALA A 144 -9.38 15.12 -21.77
N ASP A 145 -9.97 14.17 -21.04
CA ASP A 145 -11.41 13.98 -20.98
C ASP A 145 -12.05 14.65 -19.75
N ARG A 146 -11.39 14.64 -18.58
CA ARG A 146 -12.01 15.11 -17.34
C ARG A 146 -11.04 15.68 -16.31
N PRO A 147 -11.53 16.46 -15.33
CA PRO A 147 -10.71 16.91 -14.22
C PRO A 147 -10.09 15.72 -13.47
N THR A 148 -8.78 15.76 -13.26
CA THR A 148 -8.04 14.66 -12.64
C THR A 148 -7.32 15.10 -11.37
N LYS A 149 -7.48 14.32 -10.30
CA LYS A 149 -6.72 14.41 -9.06
C LYS A 149 -5.62 13.37 -9.04
N PHE A 150 -4.56 13.66 -8.30
CA PHE A 150 -3.42 12.77 -8.18
C PHE A 150 -3.08 12.52 -6.72
N VAL A 151 -2.80 11.26 -6.40
CA VAL A 151 -2.36 10.84 -5.06
C VAL A 151 -1.11 10.00 -5.19
N VAL A 152 -0.02 10.43 -4.56
CA VAL A 152 1.23 9.68 -4.54
C VAL A 152 1.35 8.95 -3.20
N HIS A 153 1.46 7.63 -3.25
CA HIS A 153 1.57 6.76 -2.08
C HIS A 153 3.01 6.27 -1.97
N PHE A 154 3.71 6.69 -0.92
CA PHE A 154 5.03 6.17 -0.58
C PHE A 154 4.87 5.12 0.51
N CYS A 155 4.94 3.85 0.13
CA CYS A 155 4.64 2.75 1.04
C CYS A 155 5.88 1.92 1.30
N SER A 156 6.18 1.67 2.58
CA SER A 156 7.28 0.80 2.94
C SER A 156 7.09 0.11 4.27
N ASN A 157 7.72 -1.06 4.42
CA ASN A 157 7.83 -1.71 5.74
C ASN A 157 9.00 -1.15 6.58
N LEU A 158 9.49 0.04 6.25
CA LEU A 158 10.49 0.77 7.01
C LEU A 158 9.85 1.47 8.21
N THR A 159 10.68 1.74 9.21
CA THR A 159 10.22 2.28 10.51
C THR A 159 9.84 3.74 10.39
N ASP A 160 10.64 4.51 9.65
CA ASP A 160 10.47 5.94 9.51
C ASP A 160 10.01 6.28 8.08
N GLY A 161 9.29 7.40 7.95
CA GLY A 161 8.86 7.93 6.66
C GLY A 161 10.03 8.63 5.96
N PHE A 162 9.82 9.87 5.54
CA PHE A 162 10.90 10.69 5.01
C PHE A 162 11.74 11.32 6.11
N ALA A 163 12.99 11.67 5.76
CA ALA A 163 13.73 12.64 6.54
C ALA A 163 12.98 14.00 6.48
N PRO A 164 12.98 14.81 7.57
CA PRO A 164 12.14 16.01 7.64
C PRO A 164 12.40 17.05 6.54
N ASP A 165 13.66 17.21 6.13
CA ASP A 165 14.09 18.07 5.04
C ASP A 165 13.62 17.56 3.67
N GLU A 166 13.68 16.25 3.45
CA GLU A 166 13.18 15.61 2.24
C GLU A 166 11.65 15.68 2.14
N GLU A 167 10.94 15.56 3.25
CA GLU A 167 9.48 15.75 3.27
C GLU A 167 9.09 17.19 2.94
N ALA A 168 9.78 18.17 3.52
CA ALA A 168 9.55 19.58 3.22
C ALA A 168 9.80 19.89 1.74
N ARG A 169 10.85 19.30 1.16
CA ARG A 169 11.19 19.42 -0.26
C ARG A 169 10.13 18.81 -1.16
N LEU A 170 9.67 17.59 -0.86
CA LEU A 170 8.57 16.94 -1.59
C LEU A 170 7.31 17.80 -1.53
N LYS A 171 6.94 18.28 -0.34
CA LYS A 171 5.75 19.11 -0.15
C LYS A 171 5.82 20.41 -0.96
N SER A 172 6.96 21.09 -0.94
CA SER A 172 7.18 22.29 -1.76
C SER A 172 7.08 22.00 -3.25
N THR A 173 7.62 20.86 -3.69
CA THR A 173 7.61 20.47 -5.10
C THR A 173 6.20 20.09 -5.58
N LEU A 174 5.44 19.33 -4.78
CA LEU A 174 4.08 18.96 -5.12
C LEU A 174 3.10 20.14 -5.02
N ALA A 175 3.42 21.18 -4.23
CA ALA A 175 2.62 22.40 -4.17
C ALA A 175 2.58 23.17 -5.50
N GLU A 176 3.53 22.91 -6.42
CA GLU A 176 3.47 23.41 -7.81
C GLU A 176 2.25 22.85 -8.56
N PHE A 177 1.71 21.71 -8.13
CA PHE A 177 0.59 21.02 -8.76
C PHE A 177 -0.63 21.01 -7.82
N SER A 178 -1.59 21.91 -8.06
CA SER A 178 -2.77 22.11 -7.18
C SER A 178 -3.68 20.90 -7.00
N THR A 179 -3.55 19.88 -7.85
CA THR A 179 -4.35 18.65 -7.83
C THR A 179 -3.65 17.46 -7.19
N PHE A 180 -2.43 17.64 -6.65
CA PHE A 180 -1.64 16.58 -6.04
C PHE A 180 -1.77 16.53 -4.52
N SER A 181 -1.75 15.31 -4.02
CA SER A 181 -1.58 14.99 -2.60
C SER A 181 -0.63 13.81 -2.47
N TYR A 182 -0.08 13.60 -1.28
CA TYR A 182 0.72 12.41 -1.00
C TYR A 182 0.39 11.79 0.34
N THR A 183 0.67 10.50 0.46
CA THR A 183 0.55 9.71 1.68
C THR A 183 1.86 8.97 1.92
N ILE A 184 2.17 8.71 3.19
CA ILE A 184 3.31 7.88 3.58
C ILE A 184 2.78 6.74 4.43
N GLU A 185 2.92 5.52 3.94
CA GLU A 185 2.57 4.31 4.66
C GLU A 185 3.85 3.66 5.20
N THR A 186 4.00 3.66 6.52
CA THR A 186 5.17 3.09 7.22
C THR A 186 4.84 1.70 7.76
N GLN A 187 5.84 1.00 8.29
CA GLN A 187 5.63 -0.25 9.03
C GLN A 187 4.54 -0.13 10.11
N ALA A 188 4.47 1.03 10.78
CA ALA A 188 3.49 1.26 11.83
C ALA A 188 2.06 1.36 11.29
N SER A 189 1.84 2.13 10.20
CA SER A 189 0.51 2.33 9.62
C SER A 189 0.02 1.08 8.89
N ILE A 190 0.90 0.40 8.15
CA ILE A 190 0.57 -0.84 7.44
C ILE A 190 0.15 -1.92 8.44
N ALA A 191 0.92 -2.11 9.52
CA ALA A 191 0.58 -3.11 10.54
C ALA A 191 -0.74 -2.78 11.25
N ALA A 192 -1.02 -1.50 11.52
CA ALA A 192 -2.30 -1.08 12.09
C ALA A 192 -3.47 -1.39 11.15
N ARG A 193 -3.36 -1.00 9.87
CA ARG A 193 -4.38 -1.30 8.85
C ARG A 193 -4.62 -2.81 8.70
N LEU A 194 -3.55 -3.62 8.71
CA LEU A 194 -3.69 -5.09 8.66
C LEU A 194 -4.42 -5.65 9.90
N ALA A 195 -4.16 -5.07 11.08
CA ALA A 195 -4.87 -5.44 12.29
C ALA A 195 -6.35 -5.04 12.25
N ASP A 196 -6.69 -3.97 11.54
CA ASP A 196 -8.04 -3.41 11.45
C ASP A 196 -8.88 -4.00 10.30
N LYS A 197 -8.26 -4.47 9.20
CA LYS A 197 -8.94 -4.94 7.98
C LYS A 197 -9.99 -6.05 8.20
N ASN A 198 -9.95 -6.75 9.34
CA ASN A 198 -10.93 -7.78 9.71
C ASN A 198 -11.58 -7.54 11.09
N ARG A 199 -11.46 -6.33 11.66
CA ARG A 199 -12.11 -5.98 12.92
C ARG A 199 -13.46 -5.35 12.65
N PHE A 200 -14.51 -6.12 12.86
CA PHE A 200 -15.83 -5.55 13.07
C PHE A 200 -15.88 -4.99 14.48
N LYS A 201 -16.01 -3.67 14.62
CA LYS A 201 -16.30 -3.06 15.91
C LYS A 201 -17.76 -3.38 16.25
N ILE A 202 -17.97 -4.44 17.01
CA ILE A 202 -19.29 -4.77 17.56
C ILE A 202 -19.39 -4.09 18.93
N ASP A 203 -20.09 -2.96 19.01
CA ASP A 203 -20.53 -2.39 20.29
C ASP A 203 -21.75 -3.20 20.78
N GLY A 204 -21.48 -4.22 21.59
CA GLY A 204 -22.51 -5.14 22.09
C GLY A 204 -22.33 -5.47 23.56
N LYS A 205 -23.44 -5.75 24.25
CA LYS A 205 -23.46 -6.34 25.58
C LYS A 205 -23.98 -7.77 25.46
N PHE A 206 -23.13 -8.76 25.71
CA PHE A 206 -23.55 -10.16 25.79
C PHE A 206 -23.50 -10.63 27.24
N LYS A 207 -24.38 -11.56 27.61
CA LYS A 207 -24.40 -12.14 28.96
C LYS A 207 -23.48 -13.35 28.97
N GLY A 208 -22.38 -13.27 29.73
CA GLY A 208 -21.51 -14.43 29.96
C GLY A 208 -22.25 -15.53 30.72
N ILE A 209 -22.12 -16.77 30.28
CA ILE A 209 -22.70 -17.92 30.98
C ILE A 209 -21.82 -18.18 32.22
N HIS A 210 -22.44 -18.00 33.38
CA HIS A 210 -21.87 -17.63 34.68
C HIS A 210 -20.78 -18.54 35.30
N LYS A 211 -20.31 -19.59 34.63
CA LYS A 211 -19.38 -20.57 35.21
C LYS A 211 -17.99 -20.66 34.55
N ASN A 212 -17.79 -20.06 33.38
CA ASN A 212 -16.54 -20.18 32.61
C ASN A 212 -15.97 -18.82 32.19
N LEU A 213 -15.83 -17.90 33.14
CA LEU A 213 -15.08 -16.67 32.93
C LEU A 213 -13.69 -16.87 33.52
N PHE A 214 -12.70 -17.09 32.66
CA PHE A 214 -11.32 -17.30 33.07
C PHE A 214 -10.47 -16.14 32.60
N GLU A 215 -9.80 -15.49 33.54
CA GLU A 215 -8.69 -14.60 33.22
C GLU A 215 -7.44 -15.45 33.08
N LEU A 216 -6.89 -15.52 31.87
CA LEU A 216 -5.59 -16.12 31.63
C LEU A 216 -4.54 -15.01 31.72
N SER A 217 -3.76 -15.04 32.80
CA SER A 217 -2.69 -14.08 33.07
C SER A 217 -1.34 -14.75 32.85
N GLY A 218 -0.61 -14.29 31.83
CA GLY A 218 0.74 -14.75 31.53
C GLY A 218 1.66 -13.56 31.25
N GLY A 219 2.45 -13.15 32.25
CA GLY A 219 3.33 -11.97 32.14
C GLY A 219 2.54 -10.67 31.92
N ASN A 220 2.94 -9.88 30.91
CA ASN A 220 2.28 -8.60 30.56
C ASN A 220 1.02 -8.77 29.69
N VAL A 221 0.55 -9.99 29.46
CA VAL A 221 -0.66 -10.25 28.67
C VAL A 221 -1.76 -10.80 29.58
N ARG A 222 -2.94 -10.16 29.49
CA ARG A 222 -4.18 -10.63 30.12
C ARG A 222 -5.16 -10.98 29.01
N ALA A 223 -5.68 -12.19 29.04
CA ALA A 223 -6.74 -12.63 28.14
C ALA A 223 -7.98 -13.00 28.96
N LEU A 224 -9.15 -12.62 28.45
CA LEU A 224 -10.44 -13.01 29.02
C LEU A 224 -11.06 -14.09 28.14
N ILE A 225 -11.30 -15.27 28.72
CA ILE A 225 -12.03 -16.35 28.06
C ILE A 225 -13.45 -16.33 28.61
N VAL A 226 -14.43 -16.23 27.72
CA VAL A 226 -15.86 -16.19 28.08
C VAL A 226 -16.66 -17.14 27.20
N HIS A 227 -17.58 -17.87 27.82
CA HIS A 227 -18.59 -18.65 27.12
C HIS A 227 -19.84 -17.78 26.93
N ALA A 228 -20.25 -17.57 25.69
CA ALA A 228 -21.45 -16.82 25.33
C ALA A 228 -22.32 -17.65 24.38
N GLU A 229 -23.63 -17.39 24.38
CA GLU A 229 -24.54 -18.01 23.40
C GLU A 229 -24.24 -17.48 22.01
N ALA A 230 -24.09 -18.37 21.03
CA ALA A 230 -23.81 -18.00 19.64
C ALA A 230 -24.84 -17.03 19.06
N SER A 231 -26.13 -17.19 19.42
CA SER A 231 -27.20 -16.28 19.02
C SER A 231 -26.97 -14.83 19.47
N GLN A 232 -26.30 -14.60 20.60
CA GLN A 232 -25.98 -13.25 21.08
C GLN A 232 -24.79 -12.60 20.34
N ILE A 233 -23.99 -13.40 19.63
CA ILE A 233 -22.86 -12.94 18.82
C ILE A 233 -23.33 -12.66 17.38
N PHE A 234 -24.20 -13.52 16.83
CA PHE A 234 -24.68 -13.42 15.45
C PHE A 234 -25.97 -12.58 15.29
N ALA A 235 -26.64 -12.19 16.37
CA ALA A 235 -27.86 -11.37 16.34
C ALA A 235 -27.63 -9.87 16.63
N ALA A 236 -26.38 -9.37 16.56
CA ALA A 236 -26.19 -7.92 16.49
C ALA A 236 -26.90 -7.42 15.22
N PRO A 237 -27.85 -6.47 15.31
CA PRO A 237 -28.65 -6.07 14.17
C PRO A 237 -27.72 -5.50 13.10
N LEU A 238 -27.93 -5.94 11.86
CA LEU A 238 -27.52 -5.19 10.68
C LEU A 238 -28.26 -3.84 10.75
N CYS A 239 -27.58 -2.81 11.25
CA CYS A 239 -27.99 -1.41 11.14
C CYS A 239 -26.89 -0.66 10.39
#